data_AF-A0A0C3EFC3-F1
#
_entry.id   AF-A0A0C3EFC3-F1
#
_cell.length_a   1.000
_cell.length_b   1.000
_cell.length_c   1.000
_cell.angle_alpha   90.00
_cell.angle_beta   90.00
_cell.angle_gamma   90.00
#
_symmetry.space_group_name_H-M   'P 1'
#
loop_
_entity.id
_entity.type
_entity.pdbx_description
1 polymer ?
#
loop_
_entity_poly.entity_id
_entity_poly.type
_entity_poly.pdbx_seq_one_letter_code
_entity_poly.pdbx_strand_id
1 'polypeptide(L)'
;MATCPLAPGYYYISTREHQFVGVSQSAVAVNGTKMRFHITKNGTSPNCTYEITFGSNFAQDDHGEVAIGHYHQQWEIKQWGQVYTVQLKGTNRAWTDPQGPPSPHRQLYLDELNAALPWQQFWFTKA
;
A
#
# COMPACT_ATOMS: atom_id res chain seq x y z
N MET A 1 -6.69 19.15 -11.44
CA MET A 1 -7.58 17.98 -11.62
C MET A 1 -6.80 16.75 -11.20
N ALA A 2 -7.30 15.95 -10.24
CA ALA A 2 -6.58 14.78 -9.74
C ALA A 2 -6.68 13.62 -10.76
N THR A 3 -5.61 13.38 -11.50
CA THR A 3 -5.45 12.20 -12.36
C THR A 3 -5.28 10.95 -11.51
N CYS A 4 -5.69 9.77 -12.01
CA CYS A 4 -5.34 8.50 -11.38
C CYS A 4 -3.82 8.43 -11.19
N PRO A 5 -3.30 8.41 -9.96
CA PRO A 5 -1.88 8.73 -9.76
C PRO A 5 -0.91 7.60 -10.14
N LEU A 6 -1.40 6.35 -10.29
CA LEU A 6 -0.59 5.22 -10.71
C LEU A 6 -1.14 4.58 -11.99
N ALA A 7 -0.23 4.26 -12.92
CA ALA A 7 -0.53 3.40 -14.05
C ALA A 7 -0.50 1.92 -13.60
N PRO A 8 -1.30 1.01 -14.20
CA PRO A 8 -1.18 -0.41 -13.91
C PRO A 8 0.21 -0.97 -14.18
N GLY A 9 0.60 -2.01 -13.43
CA GLY A 9 1.85 -2.73 -13.63
C GLY A 9 2.55 -3.12 -12.31
N TYR A 10 3.79 -3.59 -12.41
CA TYR A 10 4.57 -3.99 -11.25
C TYR A 10 5.31 -2.80 -10.62
N TYR A 11 5.29 -2.73 -9.29
CA TYR A 11 5.96 -1.71 -8.50
C TYR A 11 6.67 -2.33 -7.30
N TYR A 12 7.77 -1.69 -6.90
CA TYR A 12 8.36 -1.80 -5.57
C TYR A 12 7.73 -0.74 -4.67
N ILE A 13 7.33 -1.13 -3.46
CA ILE A 13 6.77 -0.23 -2.45
C ILE A 13 7.80 -0.05 -1.34
N SER A 14 8.02 1.19 -0.90
CA SER A 14 8.89 1.48 0.26
C SER A 14 8.33 2.60 1.12
N THR A 15 8.66 2.62 2.40
CA THR A 15 8.36 3.72 3.31
C THR A 15 9.10 4.99 2.88
N ARG A 16 8.73 6.14 3.45
CA ARG A 16 9.40 7.41 3.16
C ARG A 16 10.92 7.37 3.38
N GLU A 17 11.39 6.56 4.32
CA GLU A 17 12.80 6.29 4.66
C GLU A 17 13.47 5.25 3.76
N HIS A 18 12.83 4.89 2.64
CA HIS A 18 13.32 3.94 1.64
C HIS A 18 13.50 2.51 2.16
N GLN A 19 12.72 2.11 3.15
CA GLN A 19 12.66 0.72 3.62
C GLN A 19 11.59 -0.05 2.83
N PHE A 20 11.98 -1.18 2.22
CA PHE A 20 11.06 -1.92 1.36
C PHE A 20 9.95 -2.62 2.15
N VAL A 21 8.74 -2.51 1.60
CA VAL A 21 7.59 -3.32 1.97
C VAL A 21 7.69 -4.66 1.24
N GLY A 22 7.46 -5.74 1.98
CA GLY A 22 7.42 -7.11 1.47
C GLY A 22 6.33 -7.92 2.15
N VAL A 23 6.30 -9.22 1.86
CA VAL A 23 5.34 -10.16 2.41
C VAL A 23 6.08 -11.21 3.24
N SER A 24 5.61 -11.50 4.45
CA SER A 24 6.13 -12.58 5.31
C SER A 24 4.99 -13.34 5.97
N GLN A 25 4.87 -14.65 5.74
CA GLN A 25 3.80 -15.48 6.32
C GLN A 25 2.39 -14.86 6.18
N SER A 26 2.09 -14.24 5.03
CA SER A 26 0.90 -13.43 4.72
C SER A 26 0.88 -11.98 5.20
N ALA A 27 1.66 -11.60 6.22
CA ALA A 27 1.75 -10.21 6.65
C ALA A 27 2.38 -9.32 5.57
N VAL A 28 1.76 -8.18 5.27
CA VAL A 28 2.40 -7.11 4.48
C VAL A 28 3.19 -6.24 5.45
N ALA A 29 4.52 -6.29 5.39
CA ALA A 29 5.40 -5.74 6.41
C ALA A 29 6.56 -4.95 5.81
N VAL A 30 7.05 -3.95 6.56
CA VAL A 30 8.32 -3.28 6.25
C VAL A 30 9.46 -4.18 6.71
N ASN A 31 9.80 -5.16 5.90
CA ASN A 31 10.80 -6.19 6.21
C ASN A 31 12.11 -6.03 5.43
N GLY A 32 12.24 -4.99 4.61
CA GLY A 32 13.44 -4.68 3.83
C GLY A 32 13.64 -5.57 2.61
N THR A 33 12.79 -6.58 2.40
CA THR A 33 12.86 -7.44 1.22
C THR A 33 12.22 -6.72 0.03
N LYS A 34 13.01 -6.45 -0.99
CA LYS A 34 12.54 -5.79 -2.21
C LYS A 34 11.64 -6.74 -3.03
N MET A 35 10.32 -6.59 -2.87
CA MET A 35 9.31 -7.41 -3.55
C MET A 35 8.48 -6.59 -4.54
N ARG A 36 8.06 -7.24 -5.63
CA ARG A 36 7.19 -6.61 -6.63
C ARG A 36 5.73 -6.89 -6.29
N PHE A 37 4.93 -5.83 -6.24
CA PHE A 37 3.48 -5.88 -6.16
C PHE A 37 2.92 -5.48 -7.52
N HIS A 38 1.87 -6.16 -7.97
CA HIS A 38 1.17 -5.77 -9.18
C HIS A 38 0.00 -4.86 -8.81
N ILE A 39 -0.04 -3.68 -9.42
CA ILE A 39 -1.08 -2.68 -9.23
C ILE A 39 -2.04 -2.78 -10.41
N THR A 40 -3.28 -3.15 -10.14
CA THR A 40 -4.37 -3.10 -11.11
C THR A 40 -5.19 -1.84 -10.84
N LYS A 41 -5.54 -1.09 -11.88
CA LYS A 41 -6.38 0.09 -11.77
C LYS A 41 -7.78 -0.21 -12.24
N ASN A 42 -8.76 0.11 -11.40
CA ASN A 42 -10.18 0.02 -11.69
C ASN A 42 -10.78 1.42 -11.80
N GLY A 43 -11.61 1.64 -12.83
CA GLY A 43 -12.26 2.93 -13.10
C GLY A 43 -11.37 3.97 -13.80
N THR A 44 -11.89 5.19 -13.90
CA THR A 44 -11.28 6.34 -14.58
C THR A 44 -11.17 7.54 -13.63
N SER A 45 -10.29 8.48 -13.97
CA SER A 45 -10.09 9.70 -13.18
C SER A 45 -11.40 10.49 -13.06
N PRO A 46 -11.70 11.06 -11.88
CA PRO A 46 -10.89 11.08 -10.66
C PRO A 46 -11.14 9.90 -9.69
N ASN A 47 -12.09 9.00 -9.99
CA ASN A 47 -12.62 8.00 -9.06
C ASN A 47 -11.94 6.63 -9.19
N CYS A 48 -10.62 6.62 -9.31
CA CYS A 48 -9.87 5.39 -9.57
C CYS A 48 -9.63 4.64 -8.27
N THR A 49 -9.89 3.34 -8.29
CA THR A 49 -9.52 2.42 -7.21
C THR A 49 -8.49 1.44 -7.71
N TYR A 50 -7.81 0.77 -6.78
CA TYR A 50 -6.70 -0.10 -7.10
C TYR A 50 -6.82 -1.41 -6.35
N GLU A 51 -6.41 -2.48 -7.00
CA GLU A 51 -6.05 -3.73 -6.34
C GLU A 51 -4.53 -3.81 -6.29
N ILE A 52 -4.00 -4.23 -5.15
CA ILE A 52 -2.57 -4.45 -4.95
C ILE A 52 -2.41 -5.95 -4.74
N THR A 53 -1.71 -6.63 -5.64
CA THR A 53 -1.55 -8.08 -5.57
C THR A 53 -0.09 -8.49 -5.40
N PHE A 54 0.10 -9.62 -4.72
CA PHE A 54 1.36 -10.34 -4.63
C PHE A 54 1.11 -11.80 -5.04
N GLY A 55 1.68 -12.21 -6.17
CA GLY A 55 1.28 -13.47 -6.82
C GLY A 55 -0.18 -13.41 -7.28
N SER A 56 -0.97 -14.42 -6.89
CA SER A 56 -2.41 -14.52 -7.18
C SER A 56 -3.31 -13.95 -6.07
N ASN A 57 -2.73 -13.36 -5.04
CA ASN A 57 -3.43 -12.93 -3.82
C ASN A 57 -3.41 -11.41 -3.67
N PHE A 58 -4.31 -10.88 -2.85
CA PHE A 58 -4.59 -9.46 -2.69
C PHE A 58 -4.12 -8.95 -1.34
N ALA A 59 -3.51 -7.76 -1.32
CA ALA A 59 -3.35 -7.03 -0.08
C ALA A 59 -4.73 -6.57 0.40
N GLN A 60 -5.10 -6.95 1.62
CA GLN A 60 -6.43 -6.79 2.20
C GLN A 60 -6.34 -6.40 3.68
N ASP A 61 -7.44 -5.87 4.21
CA ASP A 61 -7.64 -5.69 5.65
C ASP A 61 -7.90 -7.07 6.29
N ASP A 62 -7.14 -7.39 7.33
CA ASP A 62 -7.38 -8.52 8.22
C ASP A 62 -7.40 -8.00 9.66
N HIS A 63 -8.60 -7.72 10.17
CA HIS A 63 -8.84 -7.23 11.54
C HIS A 63 -8.04 -5.95 11.91
N GLY A 64 -7.78 -5.08 10.94
CA GLY A 64 -7.02 -3.84 11.13
C GLY A 64 -5.54 -3.96 10.76
N GLU A 65 -5.05 -5.15 10.44
CA GLU A 65 -3.71 -5.34 9.87
C GLU A 65 -3.79 -5.53 8.35
N VAL A 66 -2.70 -5.24 7.64
CA VAL A 66 -2.62 -5.48 6.19
C VAL A 66 -1.97 -6.83 5.95
N ALA A 67 -2.70 -7.72 5.28
CA ALA A 67 -2.27 -9.07 4.96
C ALA A 67 -2.51 -9.40 3.49
N ILE A 68 -1.90 -10.49 3.01
CA ILE A 68 -2.13 -11.08 1.69
C ILE A 68 -3.15 -12.20 1.82
N GLY A 69 -4.29 -12.08 1.14
CA GLY A 69 -5.35 -13.07 1.15
C GLY A 69 -6.13 -13.14 -0.17
N HIS A 70 -7.33 -13.70 -0.13
CA HIS A 70 -8.13 -13.98 -1.32
C HIS A 70 -9.26 -12.98 -1.56
N TYR A 71 -9.47 -12.02 -0.66
CA TYR A 71 -10.49 -11.00 -0.81
C TYR A 71 -10.00 -9.90 -1.75
N HIS A 72 -10.78 -9.61 -2.79
CA HIS A 72 -10.49 -8.59 -3.81
C HIS A 72 -10.64 -7.16 -3.26
N GLN A 73 -9.81 -6.82 -2.26
CA GLN A 73 -9.85 -5.54 -1.58
C GLN A 73 -9.47 -4.41 -2.53
N GLN A 74 -10.31 -3.38 -2.56
CA GLN A 74 -10.04 -2.15 -3.29
C GLN A 74 -9.42 -1.10 -2.36
N TRP A 75 -8.44 -0.37 -2.90
CA TRP A 75 -7.73 0.72 -2.27
C TRP A 75 -7.89 2.02 -3.07
N GLU A 76 -7.95 3.15 -2.38
CA GLU A 76 -7.78 4.49 -2.95
C GLU A 76 -6.32 4.89 -2.76
N ILE A 77 -5.58 5.06 -3.86
CA ILE A 77 -4.20 5.55 -3.82
C ILE A 77 -4.20 7.01 -4.24
N LYS A 78 -3.68 7.89 -3.37
CA LYS A 78 -3.62 9.34 -3.59
C LYS A 78 -2.17 9.81 -3.54
N GLN A 79 -1.80 10.71 -4.45
CA GLN A 79 -0.44 11.26 -4.54
C GLN A 79 -0.34 12.60 -3.82
N TRP A 80 0.72 12.75 -3.02
CA TRP A 80 1.06 13.93 -2.24
C TRP A 80 2.50 14.35 -2.58
N GLY A 81 2.65 15.22 -3.58
CA GLY A 81 3.97 15.52 -4.13
C GLY A 81 4.56 14.28 -4.80
N GLN A 82 5.61 13.70 -4.20
CA GLN A 82 6.31 12.54 -4.74
C GLN A 82 5.97 11.22 -4.02
N VAL A 83 5.20 11.27 -2.93
CA VAL A 83 4.79 10.10 -2.14
C VAL A 83 3.30 9.83 -2.28
N TYR A 84 2.87 8.66 -1.82
CA TYR A 84 1.51 8.17 -1.97
C TYR A 84 0.96 7.68 -0.64
N THR A 85 -0.34 7.85 -0.42
CA THR A 85 -1.10 7.21 0.67
C THR A 85 -1.95 6.08 0.10
N VAL A 86 -2.12 4.99 0.84
CA VAL A 86 -2.97 3.85 0.46
C VAL A 86 -4.13 3.74 1.44
N GLN A 87 -5.33 4.07 1.00
CA GLN A 87 -6.54 4.17 1.83
C GLN A 87 -7.51 3.04 1.48
N LEU A 88 -8.12 2.41 2.47
CA LEU A 88 -9.16 1.41 2.29
C LEU A 88 -10.39 2.08 1.66
N LYS A 89 -10.83 1.60 0.50
CA LYS A 89 -11.93 2.22 -0.28
C LYS A 89 -13.18 2.44 0.57
N GLY A 90 -13.72 3.65 0.53
CA GLY A 90 -14.96 4.01 1.23
C GLY A 90 -14.84 4.18 2.75
N THR A 91 -13.64 4.17 3.30
CA THR A 91 -13.36 4.40 4.73
C THR A 91 -12.30 5.49 4.89
N ASN A 92 -12.08 6.03 6.08
CA ASN A 92 -10.93 6.91 6.36
C ASN A 92 -9.70 6.17 6.88
N ARG A 93 -9.59 4.85 6.67
CA ARG A 93 -8.48 4.04 7.20
C ARG A 93 -7.39 3.84 6.15
N ALA A 94 -6.13 4.01 6.51
CA ALA A 94 -4.99 3.98 5.61
C ALA A 94 -3.84 3.10 6.13
N TRP A 95 -3.08 2.56 5.19
CA TRP A 95 -1.85 1.83 5.49
C TRP A 95 -0.94 2.70 6.33
N THR A 96 -0.52 2.12 7.45
CA THR A 96 0.27 2.78 8.46
C THR A 96 1.42 1.86 8.85
N ASP A 97 2.62 2.39 8.74
CA ASP A 97 3.83 1.73 9.18
C ASP A 97 4.04 1.94 10.69
N PRO A 98 4.16 0.88 11.51
CA PRO A 98 4.41 1.02 12.95
C PRO A 98 5.82 1.51 13.30
N GLN A 99 6.67 1.77 12.29
CA GLN A 99 8.04 2.28 12.41
C GLN A 99 9.02 1.27 13.06
N GLY A 100 10.31 1.61 13.06
CA GLY A 100 11.39 0.80 13.64
C GLY A 100 12.33 0.18 12.58
N PRO A 101 13.19 -0.77 12.98
CA PRO A 101 14.05 -1.48 12.01
C PRO A 101 13.21 -2.42 11.12
N PRO A 102 13.68 -2.75 9.90
CA PRO A 102 12.99 -3.70 9.05
C PRO A 102 12.86 -5.06 9.74
N SER A 103 11.64 -5.60 9.80
CA SER A 103 11.35 -6.86 10.47
C SER A 103 10.07 -7.48 9.91
N PRO A 104 9.96 -8.82 9.84
CA PRO A 104 8.69 -9.50 9.57
C PRO A 104 7.56 -9.08 10.51
N HIS A 105 7.88 -8.66 11.74
CA HIS A 105 6.90 -8.23 12.74
C HIS A 105 6.46 -6.76 12.59
N ARG A 106 7.10 -5.99 11.68
CA ARG A 106 6.73 -4.60 11.37
C ARG A 106 5.64 -4.59 10.30
N GLN A 107 4.54 -5.26 10.60
CA GLN A 107 3.38 -5.40 9.73
C GLN A 107 2.67 -4.05 9.60
N LEU A 108 2.28 -3.70 8.38
CA LEU A 108 1.46 -2.52 8.15
C LEU A 108 0.08 -2.74 8.76
N TYR A 109 -0.49 -1.71 9.35
CA TYR A 109 -1.83 -1.73 9.90
C TYR A 109 -2.68 -0.58 9.35
N LEU A 110 -3.96 -0.56 9.68
CA LEU A 110 -4.93 0.43 9.24
C LEU A 110 -5.26 1.41 10.37
N ASP A 111 -4.88 2.67 10.18
CA ASP A 111 -5.16 3.78 11.09
C ASP A 111 -5.92 4.90 10.37
N GLU A 112 -6.45 5.87 11.12
CA GLU A 112 -7.08 7.05 10.53
C GLU A 112 -6.10 7.78 9.60
N LEU A 113 -6.57 8.14 8.40
CA LEU A 113 -5.77 8.81 7.40
C LEU A 113 -5.38 10.20 7.88
N ASN A 114 -4.08 10.42 7.98
CA ASN A 114 -3.45 11.73 8.09
C ASN A 114 -2.25 11.78 7.14
N ALA A 115 -2.50 12.33 5.94
CA ALA A 115 -1.51 12.40 4.87
C ALA A 115 -0.26 13.24 5.21
N ALA A 116 -0.22 13.96 6.33
CA ALA A 116 0.98 14.65 6.80
C ALA A 116 1.97 13.70 7.51
N LEU A 117 1.52 12.52 7.96
CA LEU A 117 2.34 11.58 8.72
C LEU A 117 3.30 10.81 7.79
N PRO A 118 4.63 10.87 8.03
CA PRO A 118 5.63 10.15 7.23
C PRO A 118 5.37 8.64 7.11
N TRP A 119 4.86 8.02 8.18
CA TRP A 119 4.59 6.58 8.25
C TRP A 119 3.30 6.13 7.54
N GLN A 120 2.55 7.06 6.94
CA GLN A 120 1.46 6.76 6.00
C GLN A 120 1.83 7.12 4.55
N GLN A 121 3.07 7.52 4.32
CA GLN A 121 3.58 7.94 3.02
C GLN A 121 4.53 6.89 2.46
N PHE A 122 4.23 6.44 1.25
CA PHE A 122 4.96 5.39 0.57
C PHE A 122 5.44 5.84 -0.81
N TRP A 123 6.60 5.33 -1.21
CA TRP A 123 7.08 5.43 -2.58
C TRP A 123 6.59 4.23 -3.39
N PHE A 124 6.09 4.49 -4.59
CA PHE A 124 5.79 3.48 -5.60
C PHE A 124 6.77 3.64 -6.75
N THR A 125 7.78 2.77 -6.81
CA THR A 125 8.78 2.78 -7.89
C THR A 125 8.45 1.69 -8.90
N LYS A 126 8.28 2.05 -10.17
CA LYS A 126 7.99 1.07 -11.23
C LYS A 126 9.12 0.03 -11.31
N ALA A 127 8.75 -1.24 -11.37
CA ALA A 127 9.67 -2.36 -11.40
C ALA A 127 10.19 -2.69 -12.80
#